data_AF-A0AAE3C616-F1
#
_entry.id   AF-A0AAE3C616-F1
#
_cell.length_a   1.000
_cell.length_b   1.000
_cell.length_c   1.000
_cell.angle_alpha   90.00
_cell.angle_beta   90.00
_cell.angle_gamma   90.00
#
_symmetry.space_group_name_H-M   'P 1'
#
loop_
_entity.id
_entity.type
_entity.pdbx_description
1 polymer ?
#
loop_
_entity_poly.entity_id
_entity_poly.type
_entity_poly.pdbx_seq_one_letter_code
_entity_poly.pdbx_strand_id
1 'polypeptide(L)'
;MADADPDVEASAVVRTDGLVMASALPKDADEGLIAAMSAALLNIGNRAVTELNRGTLDKVIVSGTKGDTILRGVGSEAVLSAITKPGANMGLVLVEMQRTAAKISDVLRSM
;
A
#
# COMPACT_ATOMS: atom_id res chain seq x y z
N MET A 1 -11.96 5.49 17.92
CA MET A 1 -12.14 5.30 16.48
C MET A 1 -11.14 6.24 15.84
N ALA A 2 -9.94 5.74 15.50
CA ALA A 2 -8.85 6.60 15.03
C ALA A 2 -9.25 7.22 13.69
N ASP A 3 -8.93 8.51 13.51
CA ASP A 3 -9.31 9.32 12.35
C ASP A 3 -8.99 8.56 11.04
N ALA A 4 -10.05 8.16 10.33
CA ALA A 4 -9.91 7.74 8.95
C ALA A 4 -9.52 8.98 8.14
N ASP A 5 -8.44 8.90 7.37
CA ASP A 5 -8.14 9.94 6.40
C ASP A 5 -9.35 10.05 5.44
N PRO A 6 -10.01 11.22 5.36
CA PRO A 6 -11.23 11.37 4.56
C PRO A 6 -10.99 11.15 3.07
N ASP A 7 -9.74 11.10 2.62
CA ASP A 7 -9.35 10.90 1.24
C ASP A 7 -9.02 9.44 0.89
N VAL A 8 -8.92 8.55 1.89
CA VAL A 8 -8.70 7.11 1.70
C VAL A 8 -10.03 6.36 1.74
N GLU A 9 -10.39 5.69 0.65
CA GLU A 9 -11.62 4.91 0.53
C GLU A 9 -11.44 3.46 0.97
N ALA A 10 -10.22 2.94 0.81
CA ALA A 10 -9.90 1.56 1.15
C ALA A 10 -8.42 1.41 1.48
N SER A 11 -8.08 0.42 2.31
CA SER A 11 -6.69 0.05 2.56
C SER A 11 -6.56 -1.43 2.87
N ALA A 12 -5.38 -2.00 2.65
CA ALA A 12 -5.08 -3.36 3.05
C ALA A 12 -3.60 -3.52 3.42
N VAL A 13 -3.33 -4.48 4.30
CA VAL A 13 -2.00 -4.99 4.59
C VAL A 13 -1.94 -6.41 4.05
N VAL A 14 -1.01 -6.64 3.13
CA VAL A 14 -0.88 -7.90 2.40
C VAL A 14 0.54 -8.41 2.56
N ARG A 15 0.70 -9.72 2.74
CA ARG A 15 2.00 -10.37 2.71
C ARG A 15 2.59 -10.40 1.30
N THR A 16 3.91 -10.49 1.23
CA THR A 16 4.63 -10.62 -0.05
C THR A 16 4.31 -11.91 -0.82
N ASP A 17 3.72 -12.92 -0.17
CA ASP A 17 3.22 -14.15 -0.80
C ASP A 17 1.76 -14.07 -1.29
N GLY A 18 1.11 -12.92 -1.14
CA GLY A 18 -0.25 -12.68 -1.64
C GLY A 18 -1.36 -13.03 -0.66
N LEU A 19 -1.06 -13.31 0.61
CA LEU A 19 -2.07 -13.47 1.66
C LEU A 19 -2.42 -12.13 2.32
N VAL A 20 -3.71 -11.84 2.47
CA VAL A 20 -4.18 -10.64 3.18
C VAL A 20 -4.02 -10.84 4.68
N MET A 21 -3.38 -9.88 5.35
CA MET A 21 -3.23 -9.84 6.81
C MET A 21 -4.36 -9.08 7.47
N ALA A 22 -4.73 -7.94 6.88
CA ALA A 22 -5.82 -7.09 7.33
C ALA A 22 -6.33 -6.24 6.17
N SER A 23 -7.62 -5.91 6.19
CA SER A 23 -8.27 -5.10 5.16
C SER A 23 -9.30 -4.16 5.78
N ALA A 24 -9.38 -2.96 5.21
CA ALA A 24 -10.49 -2.03 5.38
C ALA A 24 -11.03 -1.75 3.97
N LEU A 25 -11.69 -2.77 3.41
CA LEU A 25 -12.21 -2.77 2.04
C LEU A 25 -13.74 -2.78 2.06
N PRO A 26 -14.40 -2.28 0.99
CA PRO A 26 -15.82 -2.51 0.75
C PRO A 26 -16.16 -4.01 0.75
N LYS A 27 -17.39 -4.36 1.15
CA LYS A 27 -17.83 -5.77 1.27
C LYS A 27 -17.79 -6.55 -0.04
N ASP A 28 -17.82 -5.86 -1.16
CA ASP A 28 -17.82 -6.39 -2.52
C ASP A 28 -16.42 -6.40 -3.17
N ALA A 29 -15.39 -5.93 -2.46
CA ALA A 29 -14.03 -5.96 -2.97
C ALA A 29 -13.44 -7.37 -2.95
N ASP A 30 -12.70 -7.72 -4.00
CA ASP A 30 -11.92 -8.95 -4.06
C ASP A 30 -10.55 -8.73 -3.40
N GLU A 31 -10.43 -9.18 -2.16
CA GLU A 31 -9.20 -9.07 -1.38
C GLU A 31 -8.02 -9.81 -2.03
N GLY A 32 -8.28 -10.97 -2.66
CA GLY A 32 -7.28 -11.79 -3.32
C GLY A 32 -6.72 -11.11 -4.58
N LEU A 33 -7.60 -10.45 -5.34
CA LEU A 33 -7.19 -9.65 -6.49
C LEU A 33 -6.31 -8.47 -6.06
N ILE A 34 -6.70 -7.74 -5.00
CA ILE A 34 -5.90 -6.63 -4.47
C ILE A 34 -4.54 -7.11 -3.98
N ALA A 35 -4.50 -8.25 -3.29
CA ALA A 35 -3.26 -8.85 -2.82
C ALA A 35 -2.31 -9.20 -3.98
N ALA A 36 -2.82 -9.90 -4.99
CA ALA A 36 -2.05 -10.31 -6.15
C ALA A 36 -1.49 -9.11 -6.93
N MET A 37 -2.32 -8.09 -7.20
CA MET A 37 -1.88 -6.88 -7.89
C MET A 37 -0.83 -6.11 -7.09
N SER A 38 -1.00 -6.03 -5.77
CA SER A 38 -0.06 -5.32 -4.89
C SER A 38 1.33 -5.96 -4.91
N ALA A 39 1.40 -7.29 -4.79
CA ALA A 39 2.65 -8.04 -4.87
C ALA A 39 3.31 -7.91 -6.26
N ALA A 40 2.52 -8.02 -7.33
CA ALA A 40 3.02 -7.90 -8.69
C ALA A 40 3.62 -6.51 -8.98
N LEU A 41 2.91 -5.44 -8.62
CA LEU A 41 3.36 -4.06 -8.86
C LEU A 41 4.62 -3.71 -8.07
N LEU A 42 4.74 -4.17 -6.82
CA LEU A 42 5.97 -3.98 -6.06
C LEU A 42 7.15 -4.76 -6.64
N ASN A 43 6.94 -5.99 -7.09
CA ASN A 43 8.00 -6.76 -7.74
C ASN A 43 8.50 -6.05 -9.01
N ILE A 44 7.58 -5.54 -9.83
CA ILE A 44 7.92 -4.75 -11.01
C ILE A 44 8.65 -3.46 -10.62
N GLY A 45 8.15 -2.74 -9.60
CA GLY A 45 8.76 -1.51 -9.11
C GLY A 45 10.18 -1.72 -8.58
N ASN A 46 10.41 -2.78 -7.78
CA ASN A 46 11.71 -3.13 -7.23
C ASN A 46 12.72 -3.46 -8.33
N ARG A 47 12.27 -4.20 -9.35
CA ARG A 47 13.08 -4.47 -10.52
C ARG A 47 13.40 -3.18 -11.27
N ALA A 48 12.41 -2.32 -11.52
CA ALA A 48 12.61 -1.05 -12.22
C ALA A 48 13.64 -0.16 -11.52
N VAL A 49 13.56 0.01 -10.19
CA VAL A 49 14.54 0.84 -9.48
C VAL A 49 15.94 0.23 -9.48
N THR A 50 16.04 -1.10 -9.46
CA THR A 50 17.33 -1.81 -9.52
C THR A 50 17.97 -1.65 -10.91
N GLU A 51 17.25 -2.02 -11.96
CA GLU A 51 17.73 -2.03 -13.35
C GLU A 51 18.03 -0.62 -13.86
N LEU A 52 17.27 0.38 -13.40
CA LEU A 52 17.48 1.79 -13.76
C LEU A 52 18.40 2.54 -12.78
N ASN A 53 19.04 1.81 -11.86
CA ASN A 53 19.98 2.35 -10.87
C ASN A 53 19.40 3.55 -10.08
N ARG A 54 18.16 3.43 -9.60
CA ARG A 54 17.41 4.44 -8.82
C ARG A 54 17.42 4.17 -7.31
N GLY A 55 18.17 3.16 -6.85
CA GLY A 55 18.27 2.81 -5.44
C GLY A 55 17.13 1.89 -4.99
N THR A 56 16.61 2.12 -3.79
CA THR A 56 15.55 1.30 -3.17
C THR A 56 14.16 1.84 -3.49
N LEU A 57 13.20 0.96 -3.73
CA LEU A 57 11.82 1.35 -3.99
C LEU A 57 11.20 1.94 -2.71
N ASP A 58 10.74 3.18 -2.78
CA ASP A 58 10.01 3.82 -1.67
C ASP A 58 8.51 3.44 -1.70
N LYS A 59 7.89 3.58 -2.86
CA LYS A 59 6.46 3.34 -3.09
C LYS A 59 6.15 3.20 -4.57
N VAL A 60 5.00 2.62 -4.87
CA VAL A 60 4.36 2.63 -6.20
C VAL A 60 3.08 3.44 -6.11
N ILE A 61 2.84 4.30 -7.10
CA ILE A 61 1.58 5.04 -7.25
C ILE A 61 1.02 4.70 -8.63
N VAL A 62 -0.21 4.23 -8.65
CA VAL A 62 -0.98 3.96 -9.88
C VAL A 62 -2.11 4.96 -9.93
N SER A 63 -2.06 5.87 -10.90
CA SER A 63 -3.07 6.91 -11.05
C SER A 63 -4.15 6.53 -12.04
N GLY A 64 -5.40 6.63 -11.58
CA GLY A 64 -6.59 6.41 -12.39
C GLY A 64 -7.46 7.67 -12.43
N THR A 65 -8.38 7.72 -13.39
CA THR A 65 -9.36 8.82 -13.48
C THR A 65 -10.34 8.84 -12.31
N LYS A 66 -10.38 7.77 -11.51
CA LYS A 66 -11.23 7.61 -10.32
C LYS A 66 -10.46 7.69 -9.01
N GLY A 67 -9.21 8.18 -9.05
CA GLY A 67 -8.34 8.26 -7.88
C GLY A 67 -7.11 7.36 -8.02
N ASP A 68 -6.28 7.37 -6.99
CA ASP A 68 -4.96 6.73 -7.00
C ASP A 68 -4.91 5.51 -6.09
N THR A 69 -4.15 4.50 -6.49
CA THR A 69 -3.74 3.39 -5.63
C THR A 69 -2.26 3.55 -5.28
N ILE A 70 -1.96 3.50 -3.98
CA ILE A 70 -0.60 3.63 -3.46
C ILE A 70 -0.20 2.34 -2.77
N LEU A 71 0.99 1.84 -3.09
CA LEU A 71 1.59 0.66 -2.46
C LEU A 71 2.92 1.05 -1.82
N ARG A 72 3.13 0.61 -0.58
CA ARG A 72 4.37 0.83 0.17
C ARG A 72 4.80 -0.48 0.83
N GLY A 73 6.05 -0.87 0.63
CA GLY A 73 6.63 -2.00 1.34
C GLY A 73 6.71 -1.73 2.85
N VAL A 74 6.45 -2.76 3.65
CA VAL A 74 6.57 -2.76 5.11
C VAL A 74 7.53 -3.88 5.51
N GLY A 75 8.78 -3.52 5.77
CA GLY A 75 9.85 -4.50 5.96
C GLY A 75 10.02 -5.40 4.72
N SER A 76 10.35 -6.67 4.95
CA SER A 76 10.50 -7.70 3.90
C SER A 76 9.25 -8.56 3.71
N GLU A 77 8.24 -8.40 4.55
CA GLU A 77 7.19 -9.40 4.73
C GLU A 77 5.82 -8.91 4.29
N ALA A 78 5.60 -7.60 4.28
CA ALA A 78 4.28 -7.03 4.05
C ALA A 78 4.29 -5.80 3.15
N VAL A 79 3.09 -5.45 2.72
CA VAL A 79 2.77 -4.38 1.80
C VAL A 79 1.55 -3.66 2.35
N LEU A 80 1.66 -2.35 2.53
CA LEU A 80 0.54 -1.48 2.81
C LEU A 80 0.01 -0.91 1.49
N SER A 81 -1.28 -1.11 1.22
CA SER A 81 -2.00 -0.50 0.11
C SER A 81 -3.03 0.51 0.62
N ALA A 82 -3.22 1.59 -0.15
CA ALA A 82 -4.30 2.55 0.04
C ALA A 82 -4.92 2.88 -1.32
N ILE A 83 -6.24 3.02 -1.34
CA ILE A 83 -7.03 3.47 -2.48
C ILE A 83 -7.65 4.80 -2.09
N THR A 84 -7.47 5.79 -2.95
CA THR A 84 -7.90 7.16 -2.70
C THR A 84 -8.97 7.58 -3.69
N LYS A 85 -9.82 8.52 -3.27
CA LYS A 85 -10.80 9.16 -4.15
C LYS A 85 -10.12 10.16 -5.10
N PRO A 86 -10.79 10.59 -6.19
CA PRO A 86 -10.28 11.65 -7.06
C PRO A 86 -10.02 12.95 -6.28
N GLY A 87 -8.88 13.59 -6.54
CA GLY A 87 -8.54 14.88 -5.92
C GLY A 87 -8.13 14.79 -4.45
N ALA A 88 -7.80 13.59 -3.96
CA ALA A 88 -7.23 13.37 -2.63
C ALA A 88 -6.01 14.26 -2.37
N ASN A 89 -5.84 14.71 -1.12
CA ASN A 89 -4.63 15.38 -0.69
C ASN A 89 -3.47 14.37 -0.55
N MET A 90 -2.79 14.13 -1.66
CA MET A 90 -1.70 13.16 -1.74
C MET A 90 -0.56 13.44 -0.75
N GLY A 91 -0.31 14.71 -0.39
CA GLY A 91 0.69 15.03 0.62
C GLY A 91 0.35 14.44 1.99
N LEU A 92 -0.92 14.57 2.42
CA LEU A 92 -1.39 14.03 3.69
C LEU A 92 -1.45 12.49 3.68
N VAL A 93 -2.01 11.92 2.62
CA VAL A 93 -2.10 10.45 2.44
C VAL A 93 -0.72 9.81 2.54
N LEU A 94 0.30 10.37 1.87
CA LEU A 94 1.65 9.83 1.90
C LEU A 94 2.29 9.91 3.28
N VAL A 95 2.03 10.96 4.06
CA VAL A 95 2.52 11.12 5.43
C VAL A 95 1.87 10.07 6.35
N GLU A 96 0.56 9.90 6.27
CA GLU A 96 -0.16 8.92 7.10
C GLU A 96 0.18 7.48 6.73
N MET A 97 0.35 7.18 5.43
CA MET A 97 0.84 5.86 5.00
C MET A 97 2.24 5.57 5.53
N GLN A 98 3.15 6.56 5.54
CA GLN A 98 4.49 6.36 6.09
C GLN A 98 4.45 6.07 7.60
N ARG A 99 3.65 6.82 8.36
CA ARG A 99 3.45 6.59 9.80
C ARG A 99 2.83 5.22 10.06
N THR A 100 1.85 4.84 9.26
CA THR A 100 1.15 3.55 9.38
C THR A 100 2.07 2.38 9.05
N ALA A 101 2.87 2.49 7.99
CA ALA A 101 3.88 1.49 7.63
C ALA A 101 4.91 1.29 8.75
N ALA A 102 5.37 2.36 9.40
CA ALA A 102 6.28 2.25 10.55
C ALA A 102 5.63 1.48 11.72
N LYS A 103 4.39 1.83 12.08
CA LYS A 103 3.63 1.14 13.14
C LYS A 103 3.43 -0.35 12.83
N ILE A 104 3.08 -0.68 11.59
CA ILE A 104 2.92 -2.08 11.16
C ILE A 104 4.26 -2.82 11.25
N SER A 105 5.36 -2.20 10.79
CA SER A 105 6.70 -2.80 10.89
C SER A 105 7.09 -3.09 12.34
N ASP A 106 6.76 -2.22 13.29
CA ASP A 106 7.05 -2.46 14.70
C ASP A 106 6.28 -3.67 15.25
N VAL A 107 5.00 -3.81 14.87
CA VAL A 107 4.19 -4.97 15.24
C VAL A 107 4.75 -6.26 14.64
N LEU A 108 5.09 -6.28 13.35
CA LEU A 108 5.63 -7.47 12.68
C LEU A 108 6.97 -7.93 13.27
N ARG A 109 7.83 -7.00 13.70
CA ARG A 109 9.11 -7.34 14.35
C ARG A 109 8.97 -7.91 15.76
N SER A 110 7.80 -7.72 16.38
CA SER A 110 7.52 -8.20 17.74
C SER A 110 6.85 -9.58 17.80
N MET A 111 6.53 -10.15 16.63
CA MET A 111 6.02 -11.51 16.46
C MET A 111 7.17 -12.51 16.31
#